data_AF-A0A940PW85-F1
#
_entry.id   AF-A0A940PW85-F1
#
_cell.length_a   1.000
_cell.length_b   1.000
_cell.length_c   1.000
_cell.angle_alpha   90.00
_cell.angle_beta   90.00
_cell.angle_gamma   90.00
#
_symmetry.space_group_name_H-M   'P 1'
#
loop_
_entity.id
_entity.type
_entity.pdbx_description
1 polymer ?
#
loop_
_entity_poly.entity_id
_entity_poly.type
_entity_poly.pdbx_seq_one_letter_code
_entity_poly.pdbx_strand_id
1 'polypeptide(L)'
;MEYFIITVVSVIVIYLSRQYMGTDEYESGEVLNLSNQEQRSEEANVMKTENDSDTVNLVYEVLRKIGCEPAEEKQIGDEYYVYFNYQGETFLIIAKRDTKWINVYDLWWYSLSSYKDIEEFSILRKLINEENKNGSYIVFYTINNENEQIDVHTKKNVLFIPQIPDIDQYLISVLQYFFETKRNIFIELEKHKVVKEHDRV
;
A
#
# COMPACT_ATOMS: atom_id res chain seq x y z
N MET A 1 20.02 -0.53 -24.10
CA MET A 1 20.28 -0.60 -22.65
C MET A 1 19.02 -0.33 -21.84
N GLU A 2 18.18 0.64 -22.20
CA GLU A 2 16.92 0.94 -21.47
C GLU A 2 15.94 -0.25 -21.40
N TYR A 3 15.71 -0.96 -22.51
CA TYR A 3 14.83 -2.14 -22.51
C TYR A 3 15.31 -3.26 -21.58
N PHE A 4 16.63 -3.45 -21.44
CA PHE A 4 17.20 -4.47 -20.55
C PHE A 4 16.96 -4.11 -19.09
N ILE A 5 17.15 -2.84 -18.72
CA ILE A 5 16.89 -2.35 -17.36
C ILE A 5 15.40 -2.48 -17.02
N ILE A 6 14.50 -2.08 -17.93
CA ILE A 6 13.05 -2.21 -17.74
C ILE A 6 12.68 -3.68 -17.53
N THR A 7 13.17 -4.60 -18.37
CA THR A 7 12.85 -6.03 -18.22
C THR A 7 13.36 -6.63 -16.91
N VAL A 8 14.53 -6.21 -16.43
CA VAL A 8 15.09 -6.70 -15.17
C VAL A 8 14.28 -6.19 -13.98
N VAL A 9 13.89 -4.91 -13.99
CA VAL A 9 13.03 -4.32 -12.95
C VAL A 9 11.66 -5.00 -12.94
N SER A 10 11.04 -5.21 -14.10
CA SER A 10 9.75 -5.91 -14.19
C SER A 10 9.82 -7.34 -13.67
N VAL A 11 10.89 -8.09 -13.96
CA VAL A 11 11.07 -9.46 -13.46
C VAL A 11 11.30 -9.47 -11.94
N ILE A 12 12.03 -8.50 -11.40
CA ILE A 12 12.23 -8.35 -9.95
C ILE A 12 10.90 -8.02 -9.26
N VAL A 13 10.13 -7.08 -9.79
CA VAL A 13 8.79 -6.75 -9.25
C VAL A 13 7.84 -7.96 -9.32
N ILE A 14 7.87 -8.74 -10.40
CA ILE A 14 7.09 -9.98 -10.54
C ILE A 14 7.56 -11.06 -9.55
N TYR A 15 8.86 -11.19 -9.32
CA TYR A 15 9.40 -12.14 -8.35
C TYR A 15 9.04 -11.74 -6.91
N LEU A 16 9.17 -10.46 -6.57
CA LEU A 16 8.86 -9.94 -5.24
C LEU A 16 7.35 -9.95 -4.95
N SER A 17 6.51 -9.62 -5.94
CA SER A 17 5.05 -9.77 -5.82
C SER A 17 4.59 -11.23 -5.70
N ARG A 18 5.41 -12.21 -6.10
CA ARG A 18 5.14 -13.64 -5.85
C ARG A 18 5.44 -14.04 -4.41
N GLN A 19 6.45 -13.46 -3.76
CA GLN A 19 6.70 -13.72 -2.33
C GLN A 19 5.60 -13.15 -1.43
N TYR A 20 4.94 -12.05 -1.83
CA TYR A 20 3.88 -11.42 -1.03
C TYR A 20 2.54 -12.15 -1.06
N MET A 21 2.36 -13.07 -2.01
CA MET A 21 1.18 -13.96 -2.01
C MET A 21 1.42 -15.25 -1.21
N GLY A 22 2.54 -15.36 -0.48
CA GLY A 22 2.84 -16.48 0.40
C GLY A 22 1.99 -16.47 1.67
N THR A 23 0.79 -17.05 1.57
CA THR A 23 -0.04 -17.57 2.67
C THR A 23 -0.30 -16.63 3.86
N ASP A 24 -1.17 -15.64 3.67
CA ASP A 24 -2.09 -15.25 4.74
C ASP A 24 -3.37 -16.08 4.58
N GLU A 25 -3.44 -17.22 5.28
CA GLU A 25 -4.73 -17.85 5.58
C GLU A 25 -5.50 -16.87 6.48
N TYR A 26 -6.48 -16.18 5.92
CA TYR A 26 -7.49 -15.47 6.70
C TYR A 26 -8.30 -16.51 7.49
N GLU A 27 -7.94 -16.75 8.76
CA GLU A 27 -8.85 -17.39 9.71
C GLU A 27 -10.05 -16.45 9.93
N SER A 28 -11.22 -16.82 9.41
CA SER A 28 -12.46 -16.10 9.69
C SER A 28 -12.80 -16.26 11.17
N GLY A 29 -12.55 -15.23 11.97
CA GLY A 29 -13.10 -15.14 13.32
C GLY A 29 -14.63 -15.18 13.28
N GLU A 30 -15.22 -16.00 14.16
CA GLU A 30 -16.66 -16.19 14.33
C GLU A 30 -17.43 -14.86 14.33
N VAL A 31 -18.30 -14.68 13.34
CA VAL A 31 -19.31 -13.62 13.36
C VAL A 31 -20.50 -14.11 14.19
N LEU A 32 -20.78 -13.40 15.28
CA LEU A 32 -21.95 -13.60 16.15
C LEU A 32 -23.24 -13.60 15.32
N ASN A 33 -23.95 -14.73 15.39
CA ASN A 33 -25.23 -14.96 14.74
C ASN A 33 -26.33 -14.18 15.48
N LEU A 34 -26.83 -13.09 14.89
CA LEU A 34 -28.10 -12.48 15.28
C LEU A 34 -29.06 -12.63 14.11
N SER A 35 -29.89 -13.66 14.21
CA SER A 35 -30.92 -14.02 13.26
C SER A 35 -32.13 -13.10 13.32
N ASN A 36 -32.81 -13.03 12.17
CA ASN A 36 -34.21 -12.68 11.94
C ASN A 36 -34.60 -11.20 11.92
N GLN A 37 -34.70 -10.64 10.71
CA GLN A 37 -35.99 -10.20 10.15
C GLN A 37 -35.98 -10.37 8.63
N GLU A 38 -36.69 -11.38 8.13
CA GLU A 38 -37.06 -11.51 6.72
C GLU A 38 -38.36 -10.74 6.40
N GLN A 39 -38.52 -10.46 5.10
CA GLN A 39 -39.74 -10.13 4.35
C GLN A 39 -40.20 -8.66 4.33
N ARG A 40 -40.02 -8.01 3.16
CA ARG A 40 -41.10 -7.80 2.16
C ARG A 40 -40.89 -6.52 1.33
N SER A 41 -40.54 -6.67 0.06
CA SER A 41 -41.22 -6.05 -1.10
C SER A 41 -40.36 -6.13 -2.37
N GLU A 42 -40.74 -7.04 -3.27
CA GLU A 42 -40.54 -6.86 -4.71
C GLU A 42 -41.28 -5.58 -5.12
N GLU A 43 -40.54 -4.61 -5.68
CA GLU A 43 -40.98 -3.56 -6.64
C GLU A 43 -39.94 -2.42 -6.66
N ALA A 44 -38.86 -2.60 -7.41
CA ALA A 44 -38.02 -1.48 -7.89
C ALA A 44 -37.23 -1.92 -9.12
N ASN A 45 -37.93 -2.11 -10.24
CA ASN A 45 -37.31 -2.29 -11.53
C ASN A 45 -37.56 -1.06 -12.39
N VAL A 46 -37.02 0.11 -12.00
CA VAL A 46 -36.72 1.23 -12.90
C VAL A 46 -35.53 2.00 -12.34
N MET A 47 -34.53 2.19 -13.20
CA MET A 47 -33.31 3.01 -13.06
C MET A 47 -32.06 2.20 -12.70
N LYS A 48 -31.52 1.50 -13.71
CA LYS A 48 -30.06 1.42 -13.89
C LYS A 48 -29.56 2.86 -13.95
N THR A 49 -29.13 3.40 -12.82
CA THR A 49 -28.39 4.65 -12.78
C THR A 49 -27.08 4.44 -13.53
N GLU A 50 -26.93 5.17 -14.63
CA GLU A 50 -25.68 5.44 -15.31
C GLU A 50 -24.68 6.07 -14.33
N ASN A 51 -24.05 5.28 -13.46
CA ASN A 51 -22.90 5.71 -12.62
C ASN A 51 -22.28 4.55 -11.83
N ASP A 52 -22.26 3.34 -12.40
CA ASP A 52 -21.47 2.25 -11.83
C ASP A 52 -19.99 2.51 -12.17
N SER A 53 -19.39 3.51 -11.50
CA SER A 53 -17.99 3.84 -11.70
C SER A 53 -17.17 2.67 -11.21
N ASP A 54 -16.65 1.90 -12.15
CA ASP A 54 -15.68 0.88 -11.86
C ASP A 54 -14.43 1.55 -11.26
N THR A 55 -14.23 1.36 -9.96
CA THR A 55 -13.11 1.94 -9.20
C THR A 55 -11.76 1.54 -9.79
N VAL A 56 -11.67 0.36 -10.40
CA VAL A 56 -10.47 -0.10 -11.10
C VAL A 56 -10.21 0.78 -12.31
N ASN A 57 -11.19 0.94 -13.22
CA ASN A 57 -11.06 1.85 -14.36
C ASN A 57 -10.69 3.29 -13.94
N LEU A 58 -11.26 3.79 -12.84
CA LEU A 58 -10.93 5.11 -12.32
C LEU A 58 -9.45 5.19 -11.89
N VAL A 59 -8.90 4.17 -11.23
CA VAL A 59 -7.46 4.09 -10.89
C VAL A 59 -6.61 4.21 -12.15
N TYR A 60 -6.92 3.42 -13.19
CA TYR A 60 -6.19 3.48 -14.46
C TYR A 60 -6.24 4.85 -15.12
N GLU A 61 -7.42 5.47 -15.15
CA GLU A 61 -7.62 6.79 -15.73
C GLU A 61 -6.78 7.84 -14.99
N VAL A 62 -6.84 7.86 -13.66
CA VAL A 62 -6.14 8.86 -12.86
C VAL A 62 -4.63 8.66 -12.89
N LEU A 63 -4.14 7.41 -12.83
CA LEU A 63 -2.71 7.12 -12.97
C LEU A 63 -2.14 7.66 -14.29
N ARG A 64 -2.85 7.43 -15.41
CA ARG A 64 -2.43 7.97 -16.71
C ARG A 64 -2.44 9.50 -16.73
N LYS A 65 -3.44 10.13 -16.11
CA LYS A 65 -3.52 11.61 -16.02
C LYS A 65 -2.33 12.22 -15.27
N ILE A 66 -1.82 11.55 -14.23
CA ILE A 66 -0.65 12.01 -13.49
C ILE A 66 0.69 11.61 -14.13
N GLY A 67 0.67 11.03 -15.34
CA GLY A 67 1.85 10.64 -16.09
C GLY A 67 2.46 9.30 -15.68
N CYS A 68 1.73 8.47 -14.93
CA CYS A 68 2.15 7.13 -14.58
C CYS A 68 1.66 6.12 -15.62
N GLU A 69 2.53 5.19 -15.99
CA GLU A 69 2.18 4.01 -16.79
C GLU A 69 1.97 2.81 -15.85
N PRO A 70 0.72 2.40 -15.55
CA PRO A 70 0.47 1.23 -14.73
C PRO A 70 0.91 -0.04 -15.46
N ALA A 71 1.74 -0.86 -14.81
CA ALA A 71 2.12 -2.18 -15.31
C ALA A 71 0.91 -3.14 -15.24
N GLU A 72 0.79 -4.03 -16.23
CA GLU A 72 -0.40 -4.88 -16.41
C GLU A 72 -0.78 -5.70 -15.17
N GLU A 73 -2.11 -5.76 -14.99
CA GLU A 73 -2.86 -6.24 -13.84
C GLU A 73 -2.60 -7.71 -13.52
N LYS A 74 -2.14 -7.96 -12.29
CA LYS A 74 -2.40 -9.26 -11.68
C LYS A 74 -3.77 -9.19 -11.01
N GLN A 75 -4.76 -9.86 -11.60
CA GLN A 75 -6.05 -10.07 -10.95
C GLN A 75 -6.02 -11.34 -10.11
N ILE A 76 -6.42 -11.26 -8.85
CA ILE A 76 -6.51 -12.41 -7.94
C ILE A 76 -7.88 -12.36 -7.28
N GLY A 77 -8.78 -13.25 -7.72
CA GLY A 77 -10.18 -13.18 -7.33
C GLY A 77 -10.84 -11.89 -7.84
N ASP A 78 -11.37 -11.09 -6.92
CA ASP A 78 -12.02 -9.79 -7.16
C ASP A 78 -11.06 -8.58 -7.04
N GLU A 79 -9.81 -8.82 -6.65
CA GLU A 79 -8.78 -7.80 -6.44
C GLU A 79 -7.89 -7.59 -7.65
N TYR A 80 -7.65 -6.33 -7.96
CA TYR A 80 -6.78 -5.85 -9.03
C TYR A 80 -5.54 -5.21 -8.42
N TYR A 81 -4.37 -5.80 -8.70
CA TYR A 81 -3.08 -5.35 -8.22
C TYR A 81 -2.41 -4.53 -9.31
N VAL A 82 -2.33 -3.21 -9.09
CA VAL A 82 -1.87 -2.21 -10.05
C VAL A 82 -0.54 -1.64 -9.58
N TYR A 83 0.56 -2.06 -10.21
CA TYR A 83 1.89 -1.52 -9.93
C TYR A 83 2.19 -0.33 -10.84
N PHE A 84 2.81 0.71 -10.29
CA PHE A 84 3.22 1.88 -11.06
C PHE A 84 4.41 2.58 -10.40
N ASN A 85 5.13 3.39 -11.18
CA ASN A 85 6.24 4.19 -10.68
C ASN A 85 5.84 5.66 -10.59
N TYR A 86 6.15 6.31 -9.47
CA TYR A 86 5.91 7.73 -9.26
C TYR A 86 7.14 8.35 -8.56
N GLN A 87 7.72 9.39 -9.16
CA GLN A 87 8.91 10.10 -8.64
C GLN A 87 10.11 9.20 -8.28
N GLY A 88 10.31 8.10 -9.02
CA GLY A 88 11.41 7.16 -8.81
C GLY A 88 11.10 6.01 -7.85
N GLU A 89 9.86 5.94 -7.33
CA GLU A 89 9.45 4.96 -6.32
C GLU A 89 8.32 4.10 -6.87
N THR A 90 8.31 2.81 -6.50
CA THR A 90 7.33 1.83 -7.00
C THR A 90 6.19 1.68 -5.99
N PHE A 91 4.98 2.02 -6.42
CA PHE A 91 3.76 1.89 -5.63
C PHE A 91 2.90 0.73 -6.11
N LEU A 92 2.07 0.23 -5.21
CA LEU A 92 1.00 -0.74 -5.49
C LEU A 92 -0.34 -0.15 -5.09
N ILE A 93 -1.32 -0.21 -5.98
CA ILE A 93 -2.74 -0.03 -5.65
C ILE A 93 -3.45 -1.38 -5.72
N ILE A 94 -4.16 -1.74 -4.66
CA ILE A 94 -5.12 -2.85 -4.65
C ILE A 94 -6.53 -2.26 -4.68
N ALA A 95 -7.29 -2.58 -5.72
CA ALA A 95 -8.65 -2.11 -5.92
C ALA A 95 -9.61 -3.27 -6.21
N LYS A 96 -10.89 -3.10 -5.87
CA LYS A 96 -11.99 -3.97 -6.30
C LYS A 96 -13.03 -3.14 -7.03
N ARG A 97 -13.78 -3.77 -7.93
CA ARG A 97 -14.80 -3.07 -8.75
C ARG A 97 -16.02 -2.64 -7.93
N ASP A 98 -16.37 -3.41 -6.90
CA ASP A 98 -17.57 -3.28 -6.08
C ASP A 98 -17.41 -2.36 -4.85
N THR A 99 -16.18 -1.94 -4.55
CA THR A 99 -15.86 -1.02 -3.46
C THR A 99 -15.43 0.34 -3.99
N LYS A 100 -15.69 1.39 -3.21
CA LYS A 100 -15.23 2.76 -3.49
C LYS A 100 -13.88 3.09 -2.82
N TRP A 101 -13.26 2.12 -2.16
CA TRP A 101 -11.98 2.28 -1.47
C TRP A 101 -10.86 1.57 -2.21
N ILE A 102 -9.69 2.20 -2.27
CA ILE A 102 -8.46 1.57 -2.73
C ILE A 102 -7.47 1.48 -1.58
N ASN A 103 -6.60 0.47 -1.62
CA ASN A 103 -5.44 0.39 -0.74
C ASN A 103 -4.20 0.80 -1.55
N VAL A 104 -3.52 1.84 -1.12
CA VAL A 104 -2.27 2.31 -1.72
C VAL A 104 -1.12 1.86 -0.83
N TYR A 105 -0.04 1.35 -1.43
CA TYR A 105 1.14 0.85 -0.74
C TYR A 105 2.41 1.47 -1.33
N ASP A 106 3.31 1.90 -0.46
CA ASP A 106 4.74 2.07 -0.71
C ASP A 106 5.43 0.85 -0.09
N LEU A 107 5.96 -0.05 -0.91
CA LEU A 107 6.46 -1.36 -0.48
C LEU A 107 7.99 -1.36 -0.40
N TRP A 108 8.53 -2.00 0.64
CA TRP A 108 9.97 -2.25 0.81
C TRP A 108 10.87 -1.01 0.75
N TRP A 109 10.38 0.15 1.19
CA TRP A 109 11.17 1.36 1.11
C TRP A 109 12.32 1.42 2.15
N TYR A 110 12.36 0.48 3.10
CA TYR A 110 13.50 0.26 3.98
C TYR A 110 13.68 -1.22 4.32
N SER A 111 14.92 -1.70 4.37
CA SER A 111 15.25 -3.08 4.70
C SER A 111 16.40 -3.15 5.70
N LEU A 112 16.26 -4.03 6.69
CA LEU A 112 17.27 -4.34 7.70
C LEU A 112 17.63 -5.81 7.67
N SER A 113 18.86 -6.17 8.04
CA SER A 113 19.23 -7.55 8.30
C SER A 113 18.66 -8.00 9.64
N SER A 114 17.93 -9.12 9.65
CA SER A 114 17.30 -9.66 10.86
C SER A 114 18.31 -10.05 11.96
N TYR A 115 19.57 -10.32 11.60
CA TYR A 115 20.62 -10.75 12.52
C TYR A 115 21.61 -9.67 12.91
N LYS A 116 21.88 -8.68 12.04
CA LYS A 116 22.92 -7.67 12.29
C LYS A 116 22.37 -6.40 12.91
N ASP A 117 21.10 -6.08 12.66
CA ASP A 117 20.55 -4.77 12.94
C ASP A 117 19.55 -4.79 14.10
N ILE A 118 19.73 -5.70 15.07
CA ILE A 118 18.79 -5.93 16.19
C ILE A 118 18.49 -4.63 16.95
N GLU A 119 19.53 -3.83 17.20
CA GLU A 119 19.39 -2.58 17.95
C GLU A 119 18.66 -1.51 17.15
N GLU A 120 18.96 -1.42 15.85
CA GLU A 120 18.30 -0.50 14.93
C GLU A 120 16.83 -0.88 14.71
N PHE A 121 16.54 -2.18 14.59
CA PHE A 121 15.19 -2.71 14.51
C PHE A 121 14.36 -2.40 15.76
N SER A 122 14.97 -2.46 16.95
CA SER A 122 14.31 -2.08 18.20
C SER A 122 13.92 -0.60 18.22
N ILE A 123 14.77 0.29 17.70
CA ILE A 123 14.47 1.72 17.54
C ILE A 123 13.38 1.90 16.50
N LEU A 124 13.52 1.29 15.33
CA LEU A 124 12.56 1.37 14.23
C LEU A 124 11.15 0.96 14.69
N ARG A 125 11.01 -0.13 15.47
CA ARG A 125 9.70 -0.55 16.00
C ARG A 125 9.05 0.52 16.88
N LYS A 126 9.83 1.23 17.70
CA LYS A 126 9.32 2.35 18.51
C LYS A 126 8.89 3.51 17.62
N LEU A 127 9.70 3.87 16.63
CA LEU A 127 9.38 4.95 15.69
C LEU A 127 8.11 4.64 14.88
N ILE A 128 7.95 3.41 14.40
CA ILE A 128 6.72 2.96 13.71
C ILE A 128 5.49 3.15 14.60
N ASN A 129 5.57 2.76 15.88
CA ASN A 129 4.46 2.91 16.80
C ASN A 129 4.11 4.38 17.06
N GLU A 130 5.12 5.25 17.23
CA GLU A 130 4.90 6.69 17.43
C GLU A 130 4.35 7.38 16.18
N GLU A 131 4.83 7.00 14.99
CA GLU A 131 4.32 7.52 13.72
C GLU A 131 2.86 7.09 13.53
N ASN A 132 2.53 5.81 13.73
CA ASN A 132 1.17 5.29 13.58
C ASN A 132 0.18 5.85 14.62
N LYS A 133 0.66 6.30 15.78
CA LYS A 133 -0.19 6.89 16.81
C LYS A 133 -0.80 8.22 16.40
N ASN A 134 -0.05 9.01 15.63
CA ASN A 134 -0.43 10.37 15.24
C ASN A 134 -0.70 10.50 13.73
N GLY A 135 -0.14 9.60 12.93
CA GLY A 135 -0.20 9.59 11.49
C GLY A 135 -1.48 8.96 10.95
N SER A 136 -1.84 9.37 9.73
CA SER A 136 -2.98 8.79 9.01
C SER A 136 -2.59 7.62 8.09
N TYR A 137 -1.29 7.34 7.97
CA TYR A 137 -0.69 6.28 7.18
C TYR A 137 -0.21 5.18 8.13
N ILE A 138 -0.35 3.93 7.71
CA ILE A 138 0.03 2.79 8.53
C ILE A 138 1.41 2.33 8.05
N VAL A 139 2.42 2.58 8.87
CA VAL A 139 3.75 2.01 8.70
C VAL A 139 3.80 0.65 9.38
N PHE A 140 4.33 -0.36 8.70
CA PHE A 140 4.47 -1.70 9.25
C PHE A 140 5.70 -2.38 8.67
N TYR A 141 6.15 -3.44 9.33
CA TYR A 141 7.25 -4.26 8.82
C TYR A 141 6.80 -5.70 8.60
N THR A 142 7.43 -6.36 7.64
CA THR A 142 7.32 -7.80 7.39
C THR A 142 8.67 -8.46 7.61
N ILE A 143 8.68 -9.71 8.06
CA ILE A 143 9.90 -10.50 8.21
C ILE A 143 9.98 -11.47 7.04
N ASN A 144 10.98 -11.30 6.19
CA ASN A 144 11.29 -12.24 5.13
C ASN A 144 12.33 -13.25 5.67
N ASN A 145 11.84 -14.43 6.07
CA ASN A 145 12.70 -15.49 6.60
C ASN A 145 13.63 -16.10 5.54
N GLU A 146 13.26 -16.06 4.26
CA GLU A 146 14.08 -16.62 3.17
C GLU A 146 15.30 -15.72 2.89
N ASN A 147 15.07 -14.41 2.88
CA ASN A 147 16.12 -13.42 2.61
C ASN A 147 16.78 -12.88 3.88
N GLU A 148 16.36 -13.37 5.06
CA GLU A 148 16.85 -12.93 6.37
C GLU A 148 16.75 -11.40 6.57
N GLN A 149 15.65 -10.83 6.07
CA GLN A 149 15.43 -9.39 6.00
C GLN A 149 14.15 -8.97 6.73
N ILE A 150 14.18 -7.75 7.24
CA ILE A 150 13.02 -7.07 7.78
C ILE A 150 12.74 -5.90 6.87
N ASP A 151 11.60 -5.92 6.20
CA ASP A 151 11.21 -4.91 5.22
C ASP A 151 10.12 -4.02 5.79
N VAL A 152 10.25 -2.71 5.60
CA VAL A 152 9.29 -1.71 6.04
C VAL A 152 8.45 -1.26 4.87
N HIS A 153 7.17 -1.08 5.15
CA HIS A 153 6.13 -0.74 4.22
C HIS A 153 5.30 0.39 4.79
N THR A 154 4.59 1.08 3.92
CA THR A 154 3.53 1.99 4.32
C THR A 154 2.29 1.70 3.50
N LYS A 155 1.12 1.74 4.14
CA LYS A 155 -0.16 1.63 3.46
C LYS A 155 -1.14 2.73 3.85
N LYS A 156 -2.06 3.02 2.94
CA LYS A 156 -3.19 3.91 3.16
C LYS A 156 -4.44 3.43 2.43
N ASN A 157 -5.55 3.39 3.16
CA ASN A 157 -6.87 3.20 2.57
C ASN A 157 -7.41 4.57 2.14
N VAL A 158 -7.86 4.67 0.90
CA VAL A 158 -8.23 5.93 0.24
C VAL A 158 -9.60 5.79 -0.40
N LEU A 159 -10.50 6.75 -0.12
CA LEU A 159 -11.77 6.84 -0.84
C LEU A 159 -11.47 7.31 -2.25
N PHE A 160 -11.93 6.59 -3.26
CA PHE A 160 -11.57 6.85 -4.65
C PHE A 160 -12.81 6.76 -5.54
N ILE A 161 -13.48 7.90 -5.67
CA ILE A 161 -14.74 8.04 -6.39
C ILE A 161 -14.65 9.22 -7.37
N PRO A 162 -15.34 9.17 -8.53
CA PRO A 162 -15.20 10.20 -9.56
C PRO A 162 -15.74 11.58 -9.13
N GLN A 163 -16.49 11.65 -8.03
CA GLN A 163 -17.01 12.90 -7.47
C GLN A 163 -15.99 13.69 -6.65
N ILE A 164 -14.80 13.13 -6.36
CA ILE A 164 -13.73 13.86 -5.68
C ILE A 164 -13.23 14.97 -6.62
N PRO A 165 -13.27 16.26 -6.21
CA PRO A 165 -12.73 17.35 -7.00
C PRO A 165 -11.23 17.15 -7.25
N ASP A 166 -10.77 17.41 -8.47
CA ASP A 166 -9.36 17.30 -8.86
C ASP A 166 -8.73 15.97 -8.38
N ILE A 167 -9.40 14.85 -8.69
CA ILE A 167 -9.03 13.52 -8.20
C ILE A 167 -7.57 13.12 -8.52
N ASP A 168 -6.98 13.68 -9.57
CA ASP A 168 -5.56 13.55 -9.90
C ASP A 168 -4.66 14.27 -8.89
N GLN A 169 -4.98 15.51 -8.52
CA GLN A 169 -4.27 16.25 -7.47
C GLN A 169 -4.50 15.60 -6.09
N TYR A 170 -5.68 15.04 -5.87
CA TYR A 170 -5.97 14.25 -4.68
C TYR A 170 -5.05 13.03 -4.58
N LEU A 171 -4.92 12.23 -5.65
CA LEU A 171 -4.01 11.09 -5.67
C LEU A 171 -2.55 11.53 -5.51
N ILE A 172 -2.12 12.61 -6.16
CA ILE A 172 -0.78 13.19 -5.97
C ILE A 172 -0.55 13.52 -4.50
N SER A 173 -1.52 14.15 -3.83
CA SER A 173 -1.41 14.51 -2.40
C SER A 173 -1.29 13.28 -1.51
N VAL A 174 -2.02 12.20 -1.85
CA VAL A 174 -1.88 10.90 -1.18
C VAL A 174 -0.47 10.36 -1.35
N LEU A 175 0.04 10.29 -2.59
CA LEU A 175 1.38 9.77 -2.89
C LEU A 175 2.49 10.60 -2.22
N GLN A 176 2.35 11.93 -2.20
CA GLN A 176 3.31 12.82 -1.54
C GLN A 176 3.45 12.56 -0.05
N TYR A 177 2.34 12.23 0.63
CA TYR A 177 2.37 11.99 2.07
C TYR A 177 3.05 10.65 2.43
N PHE A 178 3.14 9.68 1.51
CA PHE A 178 4.01 8.51 1.71
C PHE A 178 5.48 8.92 1.86
N PHE A 179 5.96 9.83 1.02
CA PHE A 179 7.32 10.36 1.13
C PHE A 179 7.55 11.12 2.43
N GLU A 180 6.56 11.88 2.88
CA GLU A 180 6.63 12.59 4.16
C GLU A 180 6.71 11.61 5.34
N THR A 181 5.85 10.59 5.35
CA THR A 181 5.84 9.53 6.39
C THR A 181 7.19 8.82 6.46
N LYS A 182 7.73 8.41 5.31
CA LYS A 182 9.05 7.78 5.19
C LYS A 182 10.16 8.70 5.70
N ARG A 183 10.15 9.98 5.29
CA ARG A 183 11.12 10.98 5.71
C ARG A 183 11.11 11.19 7.22
N ASN A 184 9.93 11.24 7.85
CA ASN A 184 9.81 11.42 9.29
C ASN A 184 10.48 10.28 10.06
N ILE A 185 10.23 9.03 9.63
CA ILE A 185 10.88 7.85 10.20
C ILE A 185 12.41 7.94 10.05
N PHE A 186 12.92 8.28 8.86
CA PHE A 186 14.37 8.36 8.64
C PHE A 186 15.06 9.46 9.46
N ILE A 187 14.45 10.65 9.54
CA ILE A 187 14.99 11.75 10.36
C ILE A 187 15.10 11.31 11.82
N GLU A 188 14.08 10.68 12.38
CA GLU A 188 14.11 10.22 13.77
C GLU A 188 15.10 9.06 13.97
N LEU A 189 15.21 8.15 13.00
CA LEU A 189 16.17 7.06 13.03
C LEU A 189 17.61 7.57 13.05
N GLU A 190 17.93 8.56 12.21
CA GLU A 190 19.25 9.21 12.17
C GLU A 190 19.59 9.94 13.47
N LYS A 191 18.63 10.67 14.07
CA LYS A 191 18.83 11.32 15.38
C LYS A 191 19.25 10.32 16.45
N HIS A 192 18.62 9.14 16.48
CA HIS A 192 18.98 8.09 17.44
C HIS A 192 20.37 7.49 17.18
N LYS A 193 20.87 7.51 15.94
CA LYS A 193 22.24 7.08 15.61
C LYS A 193 23.27 8.09 16.11
N VAL A 194 23.04 9.39 15.90
CA VAL A 194 23.96 10.46 16.33
C VAL A 194 24.10 10.55 17.85
N VAL A 195 22.99 10.45 18.60
CA VAL A 195 23.04 10.49 20.07
C VAL A 195 23.90 9.35 20.64
N LYS A 196 23.79 8.15 20.07
CA LYS A 196 24.62 7.01 20.50
C LYS A 196 26.10 7.19 20.23
N GLU A 197 26.47 7.83 19.13
CA GLU A 197 27.89 8.10 18.84
C GLU A 197 28.46 9.12 19.83
N HIS A 198 27.67 10.12 20.23
CA HIS A 198 28.06 11.08 21.25
C HIS A 198 28.24 10.43 22.63
N ASP A 199 27.35 9.51 23.03
CA ASP A 199 27.41 8.82 24.33
C ASP A 199 28.56 7.78 24.42
N ARG A 200 29.23 7.47 23.31
CA ARG A 200 30.34 6.51 23.24
C ARG A 200 31.73 7.16 23.28
N VAL A 201 31.82 8.50 23.28
CA VAL A 201 33.06 9.31 23.33
C VAL A 201 33.28 9.84 24.74
#